data_AF-A0A9E2HD11-F1
#
_entry.id   AF-A0A9E2HD11-F1
#
_cell.length_a   1.000
_cell.length_b   1.000
_cell.length_c   1.000
_cell.angle_alpha   90.00
_cell.angle_beta   90.00
_cell.angle_gamma   90.00
#
_symmetry.space_group_name_H-M   'P 1'
#
loop_
_entity.id
_entity.type
_entity.pdbx_description
1 polymer ?
#
loop_
_entity_poly.entity_id
_entity_poly.type
_entity_poly.pdbx_seq_one_letter_code
_entity_poly.pdbx_strand_id
1 'polypeptide(L)'
;MLVPLKEMFKHARIWGYVSRDPAELVEKPRVEQEEMDFLSPDEIRLFLNSVMPRHYGLFLTAVLTGLRRGELLALKWGDIDRNASQIVVRRSLYRGKFGSPKSKYAYRRVDMSPTLREALEEHRLVRVASELDLVFCNTEGQPLEPDNLIKRQFHTALDRAGLRRIRFHDLRHTYASLLISQGENIKYIQQQLGHSSAKTTLDRYGHLMPSRQNGAAHRLDQTVFGNSVRKLLENPVSEGIPTKGETSEAQEPQRLNLVAGAGFEPATFGL
;
A
#
# COMPACT_ATOMS: atom_id res chain seq x y z
N MET A 1 11.25 13.44 -22.63
CA MET A 1 11.18 13.01 -24.04
C MET A 1 12.05 11.81 -24.41
N LEU A 2 13.03 11.39 -23.58
CA LEU A 2 13.93 10.27 -23.90
C LEU A 2 13.32 8.87 -23.86
N VAL A 3 12.31 8.64 -23.01
CA VAL A 3 11.67 7.32 -22.88
C VAL A 3 10.90 6.93 -24.16
N PRO A 4 10.02 7.78 -24.72
CA PRO A 4 9.37 7.48 -25.99
C PRO A 4 10.36 7.31 -27.14
N LEU A 5 11.42 8.14 -27.18
CA LEU A 5 12.42 8.11 -28.25
C LEU A 5 13.18 6.78 -28.30
N LYS A 6 13.65 6.28 -27.14
CA LYS A 6 14.28 4.95 -27.06
C LYS A 6 13.33 3.84 -27.49
N GLU A 7 12.06 3.90 -27.07
CA GLU A 7 11.11 2.85 -27.41
C GLU A 7 10.73 2.87 -28.90
N MET A 8 10.67 4.06 -29.52
CA MET A 8 10.50 4.21 -30.96
C MET A 8 11.66 3.60 -31.75
N PHE A 9 12.92 3.92 -31.42
CA PHE A 9 14.07 3.38 -32.16
C PHE A 9 14.28 1.88 -31.92
N LYS A 10 13.99 1.40 -30.71
CA LYS A 10 13.96 -0.04 -30.42
C LYS A 10 12.94 -0.77 -31.30
N HIS A 11 11.72 -0.25 -31.42
CA HIS A 11 10.69 -0.83 -32.30
C HIS A 11 11.07 -0.70 -33.78
N ALA A 12 11.62 0.43 -34.20
CA ALA A 12 12.11 0.63 -35.55
C ALA A 12 13.22 -0.37 -35.93
N ARG A 13 14.08 -0.74 -34.98
CA ARG A 13 15.10 -1.79 -35.15
C ARG A 13 14.48 -3.18 -35.27
N ILE A 14 13.51 -3.51 -34.41
CA ILE A 14 12.79 -4.79 -34.46
C ILE A 14 12.07 -4.97 -35.81
N TRP A 15 11.48 -3.89 -36.34
CA TRP A 15 10.79 -3.89 -37.62
C TRP A 15 11.73 -3.74 -38.84
N GLY A 16 13.04 -3.65 -38.62
CA GLY A 16 14.03 -3.56 -39.69
C GLY A 16 14.11 -2.20 -40.41
N TYR A 17 13.42 -1.17 -39.92
CA TYR A 17 13.51 0.19 -40.48
C TYR A 17 14.86 0.85 -40.22
N VAL A 18 15.54 0.47 -39.13
CA VAL A 18 16.90 0.91 -38.81
C VAL A 18 17.77 -0.28 -38.43
N SER A 19 19.02 -0.27 -38.86
CA SER A 19 20.00 -1.34 -38.58
C SER A 19 20.64 -1.22 -37.20
N ARG A 20 20.60 -0.03 -36.59
CA ARG A 20 21.13 0.26 -35.25
C ARG A 20 20.15 1.18 -34.52
N ASP A 21 20.13 1.11 -33.20
CA ASP A 21 19.33 1.99 -32.35
C ASP A 21 20.19 3.20 -31.95
N PRO A 22 19.97 4.41 -32.53
CA PRO A 22 20.76 5.60 -32.20
C PRO A 22 20.55 6.10 -30.77
N ALA A 23 19.47 5.67 -30.12
CA ALA A 23 19.12 6.06 -28.76
C ALA A 23 19.65 5.07 -27.71
N GLU A 24 20.31 3.98 -28.13
CA GLU A 24 20.85 2.92 -27.26
C GLU A 24 21.84 3.50 -26.24
N LEU A 25 22.81 4.29 -26.72
CA LEU A 25 23.86 4.92 -25.91
C LEU A 25 23.41 6.15 -25.13
N VAL A 26 22.18 6.63 -25.35
CA VAL A 26 21.72 7.85 -24.70
C VAL A 26 21.37 7.55 -23.26
N GLU A 27 22.23 7.92 -22.31
CA GLU A 27 21.91 7.72 -20.90
C GLU A 27 20.71 8.57 -20.49
N LYS A 28 19.82 7.97 -19.69
CA LYS A 28 18.78 8.76 -19.05
C LYS A 28 19.48 9.75 -18.11
N PRO A 29 19.11 11.04 -18.13
CA PRO A 29 19.51 11.97 -17.09
C PRO A 29 19.23 11.32 -15.74
N ARG A 30 20.23 11.32 -14.85
CA ARG A 30 19.99 10.94 -13.46
C ARG A 30 18.98 11.94 -12.92
N VAL A 31 17.74 11.48 -12.75
CA VAL A 31 16.74 12.24 -12.01
C VAL A 31 17.15 12.05 -10.56
N GLU A 32 17.74 13.09 -9.97
CA GLU A 32 17.86 13.17 -8.52
C GLU A 32 16.46 12.91 -7.96
N GLN A 33 16.33 11.86 -7.16
CA GLN A 33 15.07 11.59 -6.50
C GLN A 33 14.89 12.72 -5.48
N GLU A 34 13.98 13.66 -5.75
CA GLU A 34 13.57 14.66 -4.76
C GLU A 34 13.32 13.94 -3.44
N GLU A 35 13.97 14.40 -2.36
CA GLU A 35 13.72 13.87 -1.03
C GLU A 35 12.22 13.93 -0.77
N MET A 36 11.64 12.77 -0.48
CA MET A 36 10.21 12.64 -0.30
C MET A 36 9.80 13.37 0.97
N ASP A 37 9.07 14.46 0.79
CA ASP A 37 8.65 15.27 1.90
C ASP A 37 7.31 14.76 2.45
N PHE A 38 7.25 14.35 3.72
CA PHE A 38 6.03 13.83 4.33
C PHE A 38 5.72 14.50 5.67
N LEU A 39 4.44 14.60 6.01
CA LEU A 39 4.01 15.30 7.23
C LEU A 39 4.23 14.43 8.48
N SER A 40 4.70 15.06 9.56
CA SER A 40 4.69 14.43 10.88
C SER A 40 3.25 14.33 11.43
N PRO A 41 2.99 13.51 12.47
CA PRO A 41 1.67 13.45 13.11
C PRO A 41 1.15 14.81 13.60
N ASP A 42 2.04 15.68 14.11
CA ASP A 42 1.64 17.01 14.58
C ASP A 42 1.36 17.96 13.42
N GLU A 43 2.14 17.87 12.34
CA GLU A 43 1.88 18.63 11.11
C GLU A 43 0.56 18.22 10.45
N ILE A 44 0.21 16.92 10.48
CA ILE A 44 -1.09 16.42 10.01
C ILE A 44 -2.23 17.07 10.80
N ARG A 45 -2.11 17.13 12.14
CA ARG A 45 -3.13 17.76 12.99
C ARG A 45 -3.27 19.24 12.67
N LEU A 46 -2.15 19.97 12.56
CA LEU A 46 -2.14 21.39 12.19
C LEU A 46 -2.78 21.63 10.82
N PHE A 47 -2.42 20.80 9.84
CA PHE A 47 -2.99 20.85 8.50
C PHE A 47 -4.50 20.61 8.53
N LEU A 48 -4.97 19.53 9.16
CA LEU A 48 -6.40 19.19 9.22
C LEU A 48 -7.22 20.25 9.97
N ASN A 49 -6.67 20.85 11.03
CA ASN A 49 -7.31 21.95 11.76
C ASN A 49 -7.42 23.23 10.92
N SER A 50 -6.57 23.39 9.90
CA SER A 50 -6.56 24.54 9.00
C SER A 50 -7.42 24.34 7.74
N VAL A 51 -7.95 23.13 7.53
CA VAL A 51 -8.81 22.77 6.41
C VAL A 51 -10.23 23.32 6.61
N MET A 52 -10.83 23.82 5.53
CA MET A 52 -12.24 24.22 5.56
C MET A 52 -13.16 23.03 5.90
N PRO A 53 -14.19 23.17 6.75
CA PRO A 53 -15.01 22.05 7.22
C PRO A 53 -15.53 21.14 6.10
N ARG A 54 -16.03 21.72 5.00
CA ARG A 54 -16.51 20.98 3.81
C ARG A 54 -15.48 20.07 3.13
N HIS A 55 -14.19 20.29 3.35
CA HIS A 55 -13.10 19.51 2.76
C HIS A 55 -12.37 18.65 3.79
N TYR A 56 -12.75 18.72 5.08
CA TYR A 56 -12.11 17.99 6.17
C TYR A 56 -12.13 16.48 5.91
N GLY A 57 -13.31 15.91 5.62
CA GLY A 57 -13.46 14.49 5.31
C GLY A 57 -12.61 14.04 4.11
N LEU A 58 -12.46 14.88 3.09
CA LEU A 58 -11.64 14.59 1.90
C LEU A 58 -10.17 14.45 2.27
N PHE A 59 -9.62 15.45 2.97
CA PHE A 59 -8.20 15.47 3.32
C PHE A 59 -7.86 14.45 4.41
N LEU A 60 -8.75 14.22 5.38
CA LEU A 60 -8.61 13.16 6.36
C LEU A 60 -8.57 11.79 5.66
N THR A 61 -9.46 11.55 4.70
CA THR A 61 -9.44 10.33 3.89
C THR A 61 -8.09 10.20 3.19
N ALA A 62 -7.61 11.24 2.52
CA ALA A 62 -6.33 11.20 1.80
C ALA A 62 -5.16 10.80 2.70
N VAL A 63 -5.08 11.37 3.91
CA VAL A 63 -4.01 11.11 4.89
C VAL A 63 -4.10 9.70 5.48
N LEU A 64 -5.30 9.23 5.81
CA LEU A 64 -5.48 7.97 6.55
C LEU A 64 -5.63 6.74 5.66
N THR A 65 -5.64 6.90 4.33
CA THR A 65 -5.82 5.78 3.38
C THR A 65 -4.78 5.75 2.26
N GLY A 66 -4.05 6.85 2.05
CA GLY A 66 -3.07 6.97 0.97
C GLY A 66 -3.66 6.78 -0.43
N LEU A 67 -4.96 7.03 -0.62
CA LEU A 67 -5.59 6.95 -1.94
C LEU A 67 -4.94 7.94 -2.93
N ARG A 68 -4.83 7.53 -4.20
CA ARG A 68 -4.39 8.46 -5.24
C ARG A 68 -5.45 9.53 -5.44
N ARG A 69 -5.05 10.75 -5.80
CA ARG A 69 -5.96 11.89 -6.06
C ARG A 69 -7.17 11.51 -6.90
N GLY A 70 -6.96 10.84 -8.04
CA GLY A 70 -8.07 10.43 -8.91
C GLY A 70 -8.99 9.37 -8.29
N GLU A 71 -8.45 8.46 -7.47
CA GLU A 71 -9.24 7.45 -6.76
C GLU A 71 -10.13 8.12 -5.69
N LEU A 72 -9.54 9.02 -4.90
CA LEU A 72 -10.23 9.79 -3.88
C LEU A 72 -11.39 10.60 -4.45
N LEU A 73 -11.17 11.30 -5.55
CA LEU A 73 -12.17 12.14 -6.22
C LEU A 73 -13.25 11.34 -6.97
N ALA A 74 -13.06 10.02 -7.11
CA ALA A 74 -14.01 9.13 -7.76
C ALA A 74 -14.79 8.24 -6.78
N LEU A 75 -14.55 8.39 -5.47
CA LEU A 75 -15.25 7.63 -4.44
C LEU A 75 -16.75 7.92 -4.47
N LYS A 76 -17.53 6.85 -4.40
CA LYS A 76 -18.98 6.88 -4.25
C LYS A 76 -19.41 6.31 -2.91
N TRP A 77 -20.62 6.63 -2.44
CA TRP A 77 -21.10 6.10 -1.16
C TRP A 77 -21.23 4.59 -1.17
N GLY A 78 -21.60 4.00 -2.33
CA GLY A 78 -21.57 2.55 -2.52
C GLY A 78 -20.20 1.88 -2.41
N ASP A 79 -19.10 2.64 -2.35
CA ASP A 79 -17.75 2.10 -2.12
C ASP A 79 -17.39 2.04 -0.63
N ILE A 80 -18.15 2.69 0.25
CA ILE A 80 -17.87 2.76 1.68
C ILE A 80 -18.59 1.61 2.39
N ASP A 81 -17.83 0.56 2.71
CA ASP A 81 -18.34 -0.58 3.47
C ASP A 81 -18.22 -0.31 4.97
N ARG A 82 -19.35 0.11 5.55
CA ARG A 82 -19.46 0.41 6.97
C ARG A 82 -19.38 -0.85 7.83
N ASN A 83 -19.77 -2.02 7.33
CA ASN A 83 -19.75 -3.22 8.16
C ASN A 83 -18.31 -3.75 8.27
N ALA A 84 -17.58 -3.75 7.16
CA ALA A 84 -16.20 -4.21 7.10
C ALA A 84 -15.16 -3.18 7.55
N SER A 85 -15.53 -1.91 7.80
CA SER A 85 -14.57 -0.80 8.02
C SER A 85 -13.64 -0.60 6.83
N GLN A 86 -14.17 -0.62 5.61
CA GLN A 86 -13.33 -0.63 4.40
C GLN A 86 -13.85 0.30 3.32
N ILE A 87 -12.93 0.84 2.53
CA ILE A 87 -13.19 1.58 1.30
C ILE A 87 -12.82 0.70 0.12
N VAL A 88 -13.76 0.46 -0.79
CA VAL A 88 -13.52 -0.33 -1.99
C VAL A 88 -13.16 0.59 -3.15
N VAL A 89 -11.88 0.60 -3.53
CA VAL A 89 -11.40 1.40 -4.65
C VAL A 89 -11.73 0.70 -5.96
N ARG A 90 -12.62 1.28 -6.77
CA ARG A 90 -13.08 0.68 -8.04
C ARG A 90 -12.84 1.51 -9.29
N ARG A 91 -12.49 2.79 -9.12
CA ARG A 91 -12.48 3.78 -10.19
C ARG A 91 -11.53 4.92 -9.88
N SER A 92 -11.22 5.70 -10.91
CA SER A 92 -10.41 6.91 -10.78
C SER A 92 -10.96 8.00 -11.70
N LEU A 93 -10.91 9.24 -11.25
CA LEU A 93 -11.31 10.42 -12.00
C LEU A 93 -10.06 11.08 -12.59
N TYR A 94 -10.06 11.30 -13.90
CA TYR A 94 -9.00 12.03 -14.58
C TYR A 94 -9.61 12.98 -15.62
N ARG A 95 -9.31 14.29 -15.48
CA ARG A 95 -9.84 15.35 -16.36
C ARG A 95 -11.37 15.26 -16.57
N GLY A 96 -12.10 15.10 -15.47
CA GLY A 96 -13.57 14.99 -15.47
C GLY A 96 -14.14 13.66 -16.00
N LYS A 97 -13.29 12.73 -16.44
CA LYS A 97 -13.72 11.42 -16.95
C LYS A 97 -13.45 10.33 -15.92
N PHE A 98 -14.46 9.52 -15.65
CA PHE A 98 -14.31 8.29 -14.87
C PHE A 98 -13.62 7.24 -15.72
N GLY A 99 -12.51 6.70 -15.21
CA GLY A 99 -11.81 5.57 -15.80
C GLY A 99 -11.92 4.34 -14.91
N SER A 100 -11.89 3.17 -15.54
CA SER A 100 -11.58 1.93 -14.81
C SER A 100 -10.13 1.97 -14.33
N PRO A 101 -9.81 1.26 -13.23
CA PRO A 101 -8.45 1.22 -12.72
C PRO A 101 -7.53 0.60 -13.78
N LYS A 102 -6.44 1.28 -14.13
CA LYS A 102 -5.50 0.87 -15.22
C LYS A 102 -4.81 -0.49 -15.02
N SER A 103 -5.13 -1.23 -13.95
CA SER A 103 -4.47 -2.48 -13.55
C SER A 103 -5.34 -3.26 -12.56
N LYS A 104 -5.21 -4.60 -12.55
CA LYS A 104 -5.84 -5.50 -11.57
C LYS A 104 -5.59 -5.11 -10.11
N TYR A 105 -4.43 -4.51 -9.82
CA TYR A 105 -4.04 -4.08 -8.47
C TYR A 105 -4.68 -2.77 -8.02
N ALA A 106 -5.33 -2.06 -8.95
CA ALA A 106 -5.98 -0.80 -8.62
C ALA A 106 -7.42 -1.00 -8.13
N TYR A 107 -8.02 -2.19 -8.34
CA TYR A 107 -9.14 -2.66 -7.53
C TYR A 107 -8.63 -3.21 -6.20
N ARG A 108 -9.04 -2.62 -5.09
CA ARG A 108 -8.59 -3.04 -3.76
C ARG A 108 -9.55 -2.59 -2.67
N ARG A 109 -9.44 -3.23 -1.50
CA ARG A 109 -10.04 -2.76 -0.26
C ARG A 109 -8.96 -2.05 0.56
N VAL A 110 -9.33 -0.90 1.11
CA VAL A 110 -8.46 -0.10 1.98
C VAL A 110 -9.13 -0.01 3.33
N ASP A 111 -8.42 -0.33 4.40
CA ASP A 111 -8.99 -0.30 5.74
C ASP A 111 -9.19 1.14 6.20
N MET A 112 -10.28 1.35 6.95
CA MET A 112 -10.72 2.64 7.43
C MET A 112 -10.64 2.67 8.95
N SER A 113 -9.91 3.65 9.50
CA SER A 113 -9.84 3.85 10.94
C SER A 113 -11.20 4.30 11.52
N PRO A 114 -11.43 4.10 12.83
CA PRO A 114 -12.65 4.57 13.49
C PRO A 114 -12.90 6.08 13.29
N THR A 115 -11.86 6.90 13.45
CA THR A 115 -11.94 8.36 13.24
C THR A 115 -12.33 8.72 11.82
N LEU A 116 -11.80 8.01 10.81
CA LEU A 116 -12.16 8.26 9.42
C LEU A 116 -13.62 7.90 9.15
N ARG A 117 -14.08 6.78 9.69
CA ARG A 117 -15.48 6.37 9.59
C ARG A 117 -16.41 7.43 10.16
N GLU A 118 -16.16 7.90 11.38
CA GLU A 118 -16.97 8.94 12.03
C GLU A 118 -17.02 10.21 11.19
N ALA A 119 -15.86 10.69 10.72
CA ALA A 119 -15.78 11.87 9.87
C ALA A 119 -16.52 11.72 8.53
N LEU A 120 -16.55 10.51 7.95
CA LEU A 120 -17.32 10.25 6.73
C LEU A 120 -18.84 10.22 7.00
N GLU A 121 -19.28 9.77 8.17
CA GLU A 121 -20.69 9.87 8.58
C GLU A 121 -21.12 11.31 8.80
N GLU A 122 -20.31 12.11 9.49
CA GLU A 122 -20.56 13.54 9.66
C GLU A 122 -20.61 14.25 8.30
N HIS A 123 -19.64 13.96 7.43
CA HIS A 123 -19.61 14.48 6.07
C HIS A 123 -20.87 14.09 5.28
N ARG A 124 -21.39 12.87 5.48
CA ARG A 124 -22.63 12.41 4.85
C ARG A 124 -23.86 13.23 5.24
N LEU A 125 -23.91 13.75 6.46
CA LEU A 125 -25.04 14.54 6.95
C LEU A 125 -25.05 15.97 6.40
N VAL A 126 -23.88 16.55 6.16
CA VAL A 126 -23.74 17.96 5.76
C VAL A 126 -23.45 18.17 4.27
N ARG A 127 -23.28 17.09 3.50
CA ARG A 127 -22.95 17.18 2.06
C ARG A 127 -24.11 17.69 1.21
N VAL A 128 -23.75 18.25 0.06
CA VAL A 128 -24.66 18.36 -1.08
C VAL A 128 -24.85 16.98 -1.71
N ALA A 129 -26.10 16.61 -2.02
CA ALA A 129 -26.38 15.37 -2.73
C ALA A 129 -25.83 15.45 -4.17
N SER A 130 -25.16 14.39 -4.61
CA SER A 130 -24.63 14.24 -5.96
C SER A 130 -25.46 13.19 -6.69
N GLU A 131 -25.97 13.50 -7.88
CA GLU A 131 -26.64 12.51 -8.74
C GLU A 131 -25.72 11.33 -9.11
N LEU A 132 -24.41 11.59 -9.16
CA LEU A 132 -23.39 10.57 -9.41
C LEU A 132 -23.04 9.71 -8.17
N ASP A 133 -23.71 9.94 -7.04
CA ASP A 133 -23.46 9.32 -5.73
C ASP A 133 -22.04 9.54 -5.18
N LEU A 134 -21.41 10.67 -5.49
CA LEU A 134 -20.05 10.97 -5.05
C LEU A 134 -19.97 11.23 -3.54
N VAL A 135 -18.89 10.73 -2.91
CA VAL A 135 -18.56 11.06 -1.51
C VAL A 135 -18.14 12.52 -1.41
N PHE A 136 -17.25 12.95 -2.31
CA PHE A 136 -16.74 14.31 -2.36
C PHE A 136 -17.10 14.97 -3.69
N CYS A 137 -17.95 15.98 -3.63
CA CYS A 137 -18.41 16.75 -4.78
C CYS A 137 -18.30 18.26 -4.52
N ASN A 138 -18.50 19.06 -5.55
CA ASN A 138 -18.63 20.51 -5.43
C ASN A 138 -20.03 20.88 -4.88
N THR A 139 -20.31 22.19 -4.80
CA THR A 139 -21.60 22.72 -4.30
C THR A 139 -22.79 22.41 -5.20
N GLU A 140 -22.56 21.90 -6.41
CA GLU A 140 -23.58 21.53 -7.40
C GLU A 140 -23.72 20.01 -7.52
N GLY A 141 -23.07 19.23 -6.64
CA GLY A 141 -23.07 17.77 -6.71
C GLY A 141 -22.20 17.18 -7.84
N GLN A 142 -21.41 18.01 -8.53
CA GLN A 142 -20.51 17.60 -9.61
C GLN A 142 -19.12 17.21 -9.09
N PRO A 143 -18.32 16.46 -9.87
CA PRO A 143 -16.96 16.12 -9.48
C PRO A 143 -16.09 17.36 -9.20
N LEU A 144 -15.28 17.30 -8.14
CA LEU A 144 -14.32 18.37 -7.83
C LEU A 144 -13.26 18.47 -8.93
N GLU A 145 -12.94 19.70 -9.33
CA GLU A 145 -11.83 19.96 -10.26
C GLU A 145 -10.49 19.81 -9.51
N PRO A 146 -9.61 18.85 -9.90
CA PRO A 146 -8.43 18.51 -9.13
C PRO A 146 -7.44 19.67 -8.92
N ASP A 147 -7.26 20.54 -9.91
CA ASP A 147 -6.24 21.58 -9.83
C ASP A 147 -6.69 22.75 -8.95
N ASN A 148 -7.98 23.08 -8.97
CA ASN A 148 -8.62 24.03 -8.08
C ASN A 148 -8.59 23.53 -6.62
N LEU A 149 -8.90 22.25 -6.40
CA LEU A 149 -8.79 21.63 -5.07
C LEU A 149 -7.38 21.77 -4.50
N ILE A 150 -6.35 21.48 -5.31
CA ILE A 150 -4.95 21.61 -4.87
C ILE A 150 -4.59 23.07 -4.61
N LYS A 151 -4.81 23.94 -5.59
CA LYS A 151 -4.35 25.34 -5.51
C LYS A 151 -5.08 26.14 -4.44
N ARG A 152 -6.41 26.02 -4.37
CA ARG A 152 -7.23 26.89 -3.52
C ARG A 152 -7.59 26.30 -2.18
N GLN A 153 -7.54 24.97 -2.02
CA GLN A 153 -7.92 24.33 -0.76
C GLN A 153 -6.70 23.72 -0.08
N PHE A 154 -5.95 22.86 -0.76
CA PHE A 154 -4.82 22.16 -0.16
C PHE A 154 -3.68 23.11 0.22
N HIS A 155 -3.13 23.87 -0.74
CA HIS A 155 -2.03 24.79 -0.47
C HIS A 155 -2.43 25.92 0.48
N THR A 156 -3.64 26.46 0.33
CA THR A 156 -4.16 27.48 1.26
C THR A 156 -4.30 26.95 2.69
N ALA A 157 -4.61 25.67 2.88
CA ALA A 157 -4.67 25.05 4.21
C ALA A 157 -3.27 24.82 4.79
N LEU A 158 -2.29 24.42 3.98
CA LEU A 158 -0.88 24.32 4.40
C LEU A 158 -0.33 25.70 4.79
N ASP A 159 -0.57 26.72 3.98
CA ASP A 159 -0.13 28.09 4.25
C ASP A 159 -0.76 28.63 5.55
N ARG A 160 -2.06 28.36 5.79
CA ARG A 160 -2.75 28.70 7.04
C ARG A 160 -2.19 27.97 8.25
N ALA A 161 -1.77 26.72 8.07
CA ALA A 161 -1.15 25.92 9.12
C ALA A 161 0.31 26.33 9.41
N GLY A 162 0.87 27.27 8.64
CA GLY A 162 2.29 27.64 8.74
C GLY A 162 3.23 26.51 8.29
N LEU A 163 2.73 25.58 7.46
CA LEU A 163 3.49 24.42 7.01
C LEU A 163 4.13 24.66 5.65
N ARG A 164 5.24 23.95 5.40
CA ARG A 164 5.85 23.91 4.07
C ARG A 164 4.88 23.34 3.04
N ARG A 165 5.02 23.80 1.79
CA ARG A 165 4.21 23.30 0.69
C ARG A 165 4.74 21.96 0.22
N ILE A 166 3.93 20.92 0.39
CA ILE A 166 4.14 19.59 -0.19
C ILE A 166 3.21 19.39 -1.39
N ARG A 167 3.47 18.38 -2.22
CA ARG A 167 2.58 17.97 -3.31
C ARG A 167 1.43 17.16 -2.74
N PHE A 168 0.29 17.15 -3.42
CA PHE A 168 -0.86 16.33 -2.97
C PHE A 168 -0.53 14.83 -2.87
N HIS A 169 0.35 14.32 -3.75
CA HIS A 169 0.77 12.92 -3.69
C HIS A 169 1.59 12.59 -2.44
N ASP A 170 2.18 13.61 -1.80
CA ASP A 170 2.99 13.42 -0.62
C ASP A 170 2.16 13.05 0.62
N LEU A 171 0.83 13.28 0.60
CA LEU A 171 -0.08 12.72 1.61
C LEU A 171 -0.10 11.18 1.58
N ARG A 172 0.04 10.58 0.39
CA ARG A 172 0.17 9.13 0.26
C ARG A 172 1.54 8.65 0.73
N HIS A 173 2.59 9.44 0.50
CA HIS A 173 3.90 9.16 1.07
C HIS A 173 3.88 9.24 2.60
N THR A 174 3.16 10.20 3.14
CA THR A 174 2.89 10.35 4.58
C THR A 174 2.22 9.12 5.16
N TYR A 175 1.10 8.66 4.57
CA TYR A 175 0.42 7.44 4.98
C TYR A 175 1.37 6.22 5.03
N ALA A 176 2.12 5.99 3.94
CA ALA A 176 3.02 4.86 3.85
C ALA A 176 4.18 4.95 4.85
N SER A 177 4.76 6.13 5.03
CA SER A 177 5.89 6.37 5.93
C SER A 177 5.50 6.14 7.39
N LEU A 178 4.30 6.58 7.78
CA LEU A 178 3.78 6.36 9.12
C LEU A 178 3.55 4.88 9.41
N LEU A 179 2.90 4.13 8.52
CA LEU A 179 2.71 2.68 8.71
C LEU A 179 4.06 1.94 8.81
N ILE A 180 5.04 2.32 7.99
CA ILE A 180 6.36 1.68 8.02
C ILE A 180 7.09 2.01 9.32
N SER A 181 7.01 3.25 9.80
CA SER A 181 7.59 3.64 11.09
C SER A 181 6.96 2.90 12.27
N GLN A 182 5.70 2.48 12.15
CA GLN A 182 5.00 1.65 13.13
C GLN A 182 5.41 0.17 13.07
N GLY A 183 6.24 -0.22 12.10
CA GLY A 183 6.68 -1.60 11.91
C GLY A 183 5.66 -2.48 11.18
N GLU A 184 4.70 -1.87 10.48
CA GLU A 184 3.66 -2.62 9.77
C GLU A 184 4.20 -3.50 8.65
N ASN A 185 3.43 -4.55 8.34
CA ASN A 185 3.83 -5.52 7.33
C ASN A 185 3.88 -4.87 5.93
N ILE A 186 5.03 -4.98 5.25
CA ILE A 186 5.24 -4.40 3.90
C ILE A 186 4.21 -4.89 2.89
N LYS A 187 3.80 -6.16 3.00
CA LYS A 187 2.79 -6.77 2.12
C LYS A 187 1.43 -6.12 2.35
N TYR A 188 1.08 -5.86 3.60
CA TYR A 188 -0.12 -5.13 3.97
C TYR A 188 -0.10 -3.71 3.37
N ILE A 189 0.97 -2.95 3.61
CA ILE A 189 1.12 -1.60 3.05
C ILE A 189 1.05 -1.61 1.50
N GLN A 190 1.68 -2.59 0.86
CA GLN A 190 1.62 -2.78 -0.60
C GLN A 190 0.19 -3.00 -1.09
N GLN A 191 -0.61 -3.79 -0.37
CA GLN A 191 -2.02 -4.02 -0.67
C GLN A 191 -2.85 -2.75 -0.48
N GLN A 192 -2.75 -2.07 0.66
CA GLN A 192 -3.46 -0.82 0.95
C GLN A 192 -3.17 0.27 -0.10
N LEU A 193 -1.91 0.37 -0.52
CA LEU A 193 -1.48 1.33 -1.54
C LEU A 193 -1.86 0.90 -2.97
N GLY A 194 -2.10 -0.38 -3.23
CA GLY A 194 -2.29 -0.89 -4.59
C GLY A 194 -1.05 -0.71 -5.46
N HIS A 195 0.12 -1.06 -4.93
CA HIS A 195 1.34 -1.23 -5.74
C HIS A 195 1.33 -2.62 -6.36
N SER A 196 1.81 -2.75 -7.61
CA SER A 196 1.89 -4.05 -8.29
C SER A 196 2.93 -4.99 -7.69
N SER A 197 3.93 -4.44 -7.00
CA SER A 197 5.01 -5.18 -6.35
C SER A 197 5.36 -4.56 -5.00
N ALA A 198 5.70 -5.42 -4.03
CA ALA A 198 6.27 -5.00 -2.75
C ALA A 198 7.62 -4.31 -2.93
N LYS A 199 8.35 -4.65 -4.00
CA LYS A 199 9.61 -3.98 -4.38
C LYS A 199 9.43 -2.47 -4.49
N THR A 200 8.33 -1.99 -5.08
CA THR A 200 8.05 -0.56 -5.18
C THR A 200 7.93 0.13 -3.82
N THR A 201 7.38 -0.57 -2.82
CA THR A 201 7.28 -0.07 -1.44
C THR A 201 8.65 -0.11 -0.77
N LEU A 202 9.39 -1.21 -0.91
CA LEU A 202 10.73 -1.39 -0.35
C LEU A 202 11.76 -0.41 -0.93
N ASP A 203 11.83 -0.29 -2.25
CA ASP A 203 12.75 0.63 -2.94
C ASP A 203 12.52 2.09 -2.50
N ARG A 204 11.27 2.43 -2.18
CA ARG A 204 10.87 3.80 -1.84
C ARG A 204 11.00 4.12 -0.35
N TYR A 205 10.65 3.19 0.53
CA TYR A 205 10.50 3.45 1.96
C TYR A 205 11.34 2.53 2.86
N GLY A 206 12.14 1.62 2.29
CA GLY A 206 12.92 0.65 3.05
C GLY A 206 13.85 1.30 4.07
N HIS A 207 14.31 2.52 3.82
CA HIS A 207 15.15 3.29 4.73
C HIS A 207 14.43 3.72 6.03
N LEU A 208 13.09 3.76 6.04
CA LEU A 208 12.28 4.09 7.23
C LEU A 208 12.01 2.87 8.11
N MET A 209 12.35 1.67 7.64
CA MET A 209 12.07 0.45 8.39
C MET A 209 12.92 0.40 9.66
N PRO A 210 12.34 0.00 10.81
CA PRO A 210 13.10 -0.21 12.03
C PRO A 210 14.27 -1.17 11.77
N SER A 211 15.49 -0.66 11.85
CA SER A 211 16.72 -1.36 11.45
C SER A 211 17.16 -2.45 12.44
N ARG A 212 16.48 -2.60 13.57
CA ARG A 212 16.81 -3.59 14.60
C ARG A 212 15.55 -4.18 15.23
N GLN A 213 15.17 -5.38 14.80
CA GLN A 213 14.41 -6.29 15.66
C GLN A 213 15.38 -7.01 16.60
N ASN A 214 15.99 -6.27 17.53
CA ASN A 214 16.78 -6.89 18.60
C ASN A 214 15.94 -8.00 19.26
N GLY A 215 16.53 -9.19 19.41
CA GLY A 215 15.83 -10.36 19.95
C GLY A 215 14.94 -11.14 18.98
N ALA A 216 15.00 -10.92 17.66
CA ALA A 216 14.30 -11.79 16.71
C ALA A 216 14.76 -13.26 16.82
N ALA A 217 16.08 -13.48 16.87
CA ALA A 217 16.65 -14.80 17.13
C ALA A 217 16.22 -15.35 18.51
N HIS A 218 16.13 -14.50 19.52
CA HIS A 218 15.67 -14.91 20.86
C HIS A 218 14.17 -15.26 20.89
N ARG A 219 13.31 -14.51 20.19
CA ARG A 219 11.89 -14.84 20.03
C ARG A 219 11.72 -16.14 19.25
N LEU A 220 12.54 -16.38 18.23
CA LEU A 220 12.54 -17.64 17.50
C LEU A 220 12.97 -18.79 18.41
N ASP A 221 14.06 -18.62 19.17
CA ASP A 221 14.55 -19.60 20.15
C ASP A 221 13.46 -19.96 21.18
N GLN A 222 12.80 -18.96 21.76
CA GLN A 222 11.64 -19.17 22.65
C GLN A 222 10.45 -19.85 21.94
N THR A 223 10.21 -19.56 20.66
CA THR A 223 9.10 -20.18 19.90
C THR A 223 9.40 -21.64 19.57
N VAL A 224 10.65 -21.95 19.21
CA VAL A 224 11.08 -23.29 18.79
C VAL A 224 11.33 -24.19 19.99
N PHE A 225 11.94 -23.66 21.06
CA PHE A 225 12.40 -24.46 22.20
C PHE A 225 11.68 -24.14 23.51
N GLY A 226 10.93 -23.04 23.62
CA GLY A 226 10.27 -22.63 24.86
C GLY A 226 11.25 -22.52 26.04
N ASN A 227 10.80 -22.88 27.24
CA ASN A 227 11.66 -23.04 28.42
C ASN A 227 12.47 -24.36 28.43
N SER A 228 12.40 -25.16 27.37
CA SER A 228 12.95 -26.53 27.33
C SER A 228 14.42 -26.61 26.95
N VAL A 229 15.09 -25.46 26.69
CA VAL A 229 16.48 -25.40 26.23
C VAL A 229 17.44 -26.18 27.15
N ARG A 230 17.21 -26.17 28.48
CA ARG A 230 18.06 -26.94 29.40
C ARG A 230 18.01 -28.46 29.17
N LYS A 231 16.87 -29.02 28.78
CA LYS A 231 16.70 -30.47 28.65
C LYS A 231 17.36 -31.07 27.41
N LEU A 232 17.64 -30.26 26.39
CA LEU A 232 18.25 -30.69 25.12
C LEU A 232 19.78 -30.58 25.11
N LEU A 233 20.34 -29.60 25.84
CA LEU A 233 21.79 -29.41 25.92
C LEU A 233 22.46 -30.24 27.02
N GLU A 234 21.70 -30.71 28.01
CA GLU A 234 22.19 -31.55 29.11
C GLU A 234 22.36 -33.04 28.75
N ASN A 235 21.80 -33.49 27.62
CA ASN A 235 22.00 -34.85 27.10
C ASN A 235 22.70 -34.79 25.73
N PRO A 236 24.03 -34.59 25.68
CA PRO A 236 24.76 -34.85 24.46
C PRO A 236 24.58 -36.34 24.16
N VAL A 237 24.12 -36.64 22.94
CA VAL A 237 23.92 -37.98 22.38
C VAL A 237 24.99 -38.95 22.89
N SER A 238 24.62 -39.75 23.89
CA SER A 238 25.33 -40.95 24.31
C SER A 238 24.48 -42.17 23.98
N GLU A 239 23.93 -42.22 22.77
CA GLU A 239 23.44 -43.49 22.24
C GLU A 239 24.60 -44.14 21.49
N GLY A 240 25.34 -44.95 22.26
CA GLY A 240 26.13 -46.02 21.70
C GLY A 240 25.22 -46.91 20.84
N ILE A 241 25.77 -47.34 19.70
CA ILE A 241 25.16 -48.29 18.79
C ILE A 241 24.67 -49.52 19.59
N PRO A 242 23.35 -49.80 19.67
CA PRO A 242 22.88 -51.02 20.33
C PRO A 242 23.01 -52.17 19.35
N THR A 243 23.92 -53.09 19.66
CA THR A 243 23.93 -54.44 19.10
C THR A 243 22.67 -55.19 19.53
N LYS A 244 21.97 -55.75 18.54
CA LYS A 244 20.94 -56.81 18.58
C LYS A 244 20.52 -57.31 19.97
N GLY A 245 19.21 -57.21 20.26
CA GLY A 245 18.58 -58.04 21.27
C GLY A 245 17.17 -57.59 21.64
N GLU A 246 16.21 -58.30 21.06
CA GLU A 246 14.89 -58.59 21.65
C GLU A 246 13.77 -57.54 21.61
N THR A 247 12.67 -58.04 21.05
CA THR A 247 11.35 -57.49 20.82
C THR A 247 10.60 -57.13 22.10
N SER A 248 9.96 -55.96 22.14
CA SER A 248 8.65 -55.82 22.77
C SER A 248 7.92 -54.55 22.30
N GLU A 249 6.76 -54.79 21.68
CA GLU A 249 5.57 -53.94 21.46
C GLU A 249 5.74 -52.43 21.22
N ALA A 250 5.58 -52.05 19.95
CA ALA A 250 5.42 -50.68 19.48
C ALA A 250 4.01 -50.13 19.81
N GLN A 251 3.95 -49.06 20.60
CA GLN A 251 2.83 -48.12 20.58
C GLN A 251 3.16 -46.98 19.61
N GLU A 252 2.37 -46.88 18.53
CA GLU A 252 2.45 -45.83 17.52
C GLU A 252 2.22 -44.43 18.11
N PRO A 253 3.14 -43.46 17.93
CA PRO A 253 2.81 -42.06 18.20
C PRO A 253 1.91 -41.51 17.08
N GLN A 254 0.77 -40.93 17.49
CA GLN A 254 -0.20 -40.28 16.63
C GLN A 254 0.46 -39.19 15.76
N ARG A 255 0.44 -39.39 14.44
CA ARG A 255 0.86 -38.37 13.48
C ARG A 255 -0.17 -37.23 13.45
N LEU A 256 0.29 -36.02 13.78
CA LEU A 256 -0.45 -34.80 13.50
C LEU A 256 -0.50 -34.62 11.97
N ASN A 257 -1.68 -34.83 11.37
CA ASN A 257 -1.90 -34.61 9.94
C ASN A 257 -1.73 -33.13 9.60
N LEU A 258 -0.62 -32.79 8.95
CA LEU A 258 -0.48 -31.52 8.25
C LEU A 258 -1.35 -31.59 6.99
N VAL A 259 -2.51 -30.94 7.02
CA VAL A 259 -3.36 -30.77 5.83
C VAL A 259 -2.58 -29.94 4.81
N ALA A 260 -2.07 -30.61 3.79
CA ALA A 260 -1.68 -29.99 2.53
C ALA A 260 -2.95 -29.82 1.68
N GLY A 261 -3.35 -28.57 1.46
CA GLY A 261 -4.33 -28.17 0.44
C GLY A 261 -4.05 -26.72 0.06
N ALA A 262 -3.98 -26.30 -1.20
CA ALA A 262 -4.43 -26.92 -2.43
C ALA A 262 -3.45 -26.63 -3.57
N GLY A 263 -3.40 -27.56 -4.53
CA GLY A 263 -2.49 -27.57 -5.66
C GLY A 263 -2.73 -26.46 -6.69
N PHE A 264 -1.64 -26.09 -7.33
CA PHE A 264 -1.64 -25.43 -8.63
C PHE A 264 -1.98 -26.47 -9.71
N GLU A 265 -3.07 -26.27 -10.44
CA GLU A 265 -3.28 -26.93 -11.73
C GLU A 265 -2.61 -26.11 -12.85
N PRO A 266 -1.76 -26.70 -13.70
CA PRO A 266 -1.41 -26.09 -14.97
C PRO A 266 -2.50 -26.38 -16.00
N ALA A 267 -3.02 -25.32 -16.63
CA ALA A 267 -3.97 -25.43 -17.73
C ALA A 267 -3.32 -26.10 -18.96
N THR A 268 -3.87 -27.25 -19.35
CA THR A 268 -3.66 -27.89 -20.64
C THR A 268 -4.32 -27.05 -21.74
N PHE A 269 -3.52 -26.60 -22.71
CA PHE A 269 -4.00 -26.10 -24.00
C PHE A 269 -4.38 -27.30 -24.87
N GLY A 270 -5.66 -27.40 -25.23
CA GLY A 270 -6.14 -28.19 -26.35
C GLY A 270 -6.32 -27.31 -27.58
N LEU A 271 -6.06 -27.90 -28.75
CA LEU A 271 -6.08 -27.37 -30.11
C LEU A 271 -7.30 -26.52 -30.48
#